data_AF-A0A7J8M302-F1
#
_entry.id   AF-A0A7J8M302-F1
#
_cell.length_a   1.000
_cell.length_b   1.000
_cell.length_c   1.000
_cell.angle_alpha   90.00
_cell.angle_beta   90.00
_cell.angle_gamma   90.00
#
_symmetry.space_group_name_H-M   'P 1'
#
loop_
_entity.id
_entity.type
_entity.pdbx_description
1 polymer ?
#
loop_
_entity_poly.entity_id
_entity_poly.type
_entity_poly.pdbx_seq_one_letter_code
_entity_poly.pdbx_strand_id
1 'polypeptide(L)' 'MGDANELSMELSHNMEHVFACEDEFKEAKIKSPIAELNSLLVKIITNSLTIYVDMVKV' A
#
# COMPACT_ATOMS: atom_id res chain seq x y z
N MET A 1 9.84 19.54 -4.39
CA MET A 1 8.36 19.38 -4.30
C MET A 1 7.76 18.46 -5.38
N GLY A 2 8.47 18.13 -6.48
CA GLY A 2 7.98 17.16 -7.48
C GLY A 2 8.10 15.69 -7.05
N ASP A 3 9.27 15.30 -6.51
CA ASP A 3 9.62 13.91 -6.16
C ASP A 3 8.69 13.28 -5.09
N ALA A 4 8.37 14.01 -4.04
CA ALA A 4 7.63 13.44 -2.91
C ALA A 4 6.12 13.27 -3.17
N ASN A 5 5.52 14.08 -4.06
CA ASN A 5 4.14 13.88 -4.51
C ASN A 5 4.02 12.67 -5.43
N GLU A 6 5.00 12.48 -6.32
CA GLU A 6 5.10 11.31 -7.20
C GLU A 6 5.25 10.04 -6.36
N LEU A 7 6.16 10.04 -5.37
CA LEU A 7 6.32 8.95 -4.42
C LEU A 7 5.02 8.63 -3.65
N SER A 8 4.28 9.65 -3.19
CA SER A 8 3.00 9.44 -2.51
C SER A 8 1.94 8.80 -3.42
N MET A 9 1.91 9.19 -4.70
CA MET A 9 1.01 8.59 -5.69
C MET A 9 1.39 7.13 -5.97
N GLU A 10 2.66 6.85 -6.20
CA GLU A 10 3.15 5.49 -6.45
C GLU A 10 2.88 4.55 -5.27
N LEU A 11 3.14 5.02 -4.05
CA LEU A 11 2.84 4.27 -2.82
C LEU A 11 1.33 3.99 -2.68
N SER A 12 0.47 4.96 -2.98
CA SER A 12 -0.98 4.76 -2.95
C SER A 12 -1.43 3.75 -4.00
N HIS A 13 -0.86 3.82 -5.21
CA HIS A 13 -1.16 2.87 -6.27
C HIS A 13 -0.70 1.45 -5.92
N ASN A 14 0.46 1.31 -5.27
CA ASN A 14 0.92 0.01 -4.77
C ASN A 14 -0.03 -0.57 -3.71
N MET A 15 -0.65 0.26 -2.88
CA MET A 15 -1.66 -0.19 -1.93
C MET A 15 -2.90 -0.74 -2.64
N GLU A 16 -3.36 -0.07 -3.71
CA GLU A 16 -4.47 -0.55 -4.54
C GLU A 16 -4.17 -1.92 -5.15
N HIS A 17 -2.95 -2.14 -5.68
CA HIS A 17 -2.53 -3.43 -6.22
C HIS A 17 -2.53 -4.55 -5.18
N VAL A 18 -2.11 -4.26 -3.95
CA VAL A 18 -2.14 -5.24 -2.86
C VAL A 18 -3.58 -5.63 -2.51
N PHE A 19 -4.51 -4.67 -2.50
CA PHE A 19 -5.93 -4.97 -2.27
C PHE A 19 -6.55 -5.76 -3.43
N ALA A 20 -6.28 -5.36 -4.67
CA ALA A 20 -6.76 -6.09 -5.85
C ALA A 20 -6.28 -7.56 -5.83
N CYS A 21 -5.01 -7.80 -5.45
CA CYS A 21 -4.49 -9.16 -5.31
C CYS A 21 -5.26 -9.99 -4.27
N GLU A 22 -5.60 -9.41 -3.12
CA GLU A 22 -6.39 -10.11 -2.09
C GLU A 22 -7.84 -10.34 -2.52
N ASP A 23 -8.42 -9.40 -3.27
CA ASP A 23 -9.75 -9.54 -3.84
C ASP A 23 -9.82 -10.69 -4.85
N GLU A 24 -8.82 -10.88 -5.70
CA GLU A 24 -8.73 -12.03 -6.64
C GLU A 24 -8.77 -13.38 -5.90
N PHE A 25 -8.03 -13.52 -4.79
CA PHE A 25 -8.09 -14.74 -3.97
C PHE A 25 -9.48 -14.95 -3.36
N LYS A 26 -10.09 -13.87 -2.87
CA LYS A 26 -11.42 -13.88 -2.26
C LYS A 26 -12.51 -14.24 -3.28
N GLU A 27 -12.46 -13.68 -4.48
CA GLU A 27 -13.37 -13.99 -5.58
C GLU A 27 -13.26 -15.44 -6.03
N ALA A 28 -12.04 -15.96 -6.11
CA ALA A 28 -11.78 -17.37 -6.39
C ALA A 28 -12.18 -18.30 -5.23
N LYS A 29 -12.59 -17.76 -4.07
CA LYS A 29 -12.87 -18.50 -2.83
C LYS A 29 -11.67 -19.34 -2.36
N ILE A 30 -10.46 -18.84 -2.63
CA ILE A 30 -9.20 -19.45 -2.23
C ILE A 30 -8.66 -18.68 -1.03
N LYS A 31 -8.14 -19.38 -0.03
CA LYS A 31 -7.39 -18.73 1.05
C LYS A 31 -6.09 -18.17 0.47
N SER A 32 -5.93 -16.86 0.52
CA SER A 32 -4.69 -16.18 0.11
C SER A 32 -3.50 -16.77 0.87
N PRO A 33 -2.51 -17.38 0.18
CA PRO A 33 -1.31 -17.92 0.81
C PRO A 33 -0.36 -16.81 1.29
N ILE A 34 -0.63 -15.56 0.91
CA ILE A 34 0.22 -14.40 1.15
C ILE A 34 -0.50 -13.29 1.95
N ALA A 35 -1.64 -13.58 2.59
CA ALA A 35 -2.42 -12.59 3.34
C ALA A 35 -1.59 -11.83 4.39
N GLU A 36 -0.68 -12.52 5.09
CA GLU A 36 0.23 -11.89 6.06
C GLU A 36 1.23 -10.95 5.39
N LEU A 37 1.78 -11.34 4.24
CA LEU A 37 2.69 -10.51 3.45
C LEU A 37 1.95 -9.27 2.91
N ASN A 38 0.74 -9.44 2.36
CA ASN A 38 -0.12 -8.34 1.91
C ASN A 38 -0.40 -7.36 3.06
N SER A 39 -0.70 -7.87 4.26
CA SER A 39 -0.89 -7.03 5.46
C SER A 39 0.37 -6.24 5.83
N LEU A 40 1.55 -6.87 5.76
CA LEU A 40 2.82 -6.20 6.05
C LEU A 40 3.14 -5.11 5.01
N LEU A 41 2.89 -5.37 3.73
CA LEU A 41 3.07 -4.40 2.64
C LEU A 41 2.18 -3.17 2.85
N VAL A 42 0.90 -3.37 3.16
CA VAL A 42 -0.04 -2.28 3.49
C VAL A 42 0.49 -1.44 4.64
N LYS A 43 0.96 -2.06 5.73
CA LYS A 43 1.53 -1.34 6.89
C LYS A 43 2.76 -0.51 6.51
N ILE A 44 3.68 -1.07 5.72
CA ILE A 44 4.89 -0.35 5.28
C ILE A 44 4.49 0.86 4.44
N ILE A 45 3.58 0.70 3.49
CA ILE A 45 3.10 1.78 2.63
C ILE A 45 2.42 2.88 3.47
N THR A 46 1.51 2.52 4.39
CA THR A 46 0.84 3.49 5.28
C THR A 46 1.84 4.26 6.14
N ASN A 47 2.86 3.58 6.69
CA ASN A 47 3.89 4.24 7.49
C ASN A 47 4.70 5.23 6.63
N SER A 48 5.09 4.84 5.41
CA SER A 48 5.82 5.71 4.49
C SER A 48 5.02 6.95 4.10
N LEU A 49 3.73 6.80 3.80
CA LEU A 49 2.83 7.92 3.51
C LEU A 49 2.65 8.85 4.73
N THR A 50 2.59 8.28 5.94
CA THR A 50 2.47 9.06 7.18
C THR A 50 3.73 9.89 7.43
N ILE A 51 4.91 9.30 7.30
CA ILE A 51 6.20 10.00 7.43
C ILE A 51 6.27 11.17 6.44
N TYR A 52 5.82 10.97 5.19
CA TYR A 52 5.74 12.06 4.22
C TYR A 52 4.84 13.21 4.68
N VAL A 53 3.62 12.90 5.13
CA VAL A 53 2.68 13.91 5.64
C VAL A 53 3.28 14.69 6.81
N ASP A 54 4.00 14.03 7.69
CA ASP A 54 4.67 14.68 8.82
C ASP A 54 5.83 15.56 8.34
N MET A 55 6.65 15.11 7.40
CA MET A 55 7.76 15.91 6.84
C MET A 55 7.32 17.18 6.11
N VAL A 56 6.16 17.17 5.45
CA VAL A 56 5.62 18.36 4.73
C VAL A 56 5.01 19.38 5.69
N LYS A 57 4.62 18.96 6.91
CA LYS A 57 4.01 19.84 7.92
C LYS A 57 5.02 20.59 8.80
N VAL A 58 6.32 20.28 8.69
CA VAL A 58 7.42 20.96 9.40
C VAL A 58 7.98 22.10 8.55
#